data_AF-A0A5P9NZK5-F1
#
_entry.id   AF-A0A5P9NZK5-F1
#
_cell.length_a   1.000
_cell.length_b   1.000
_cell.length_c   1.000
_cell.angle_alpha   90.00
_cell.angle_beta   90.00
_cell.angle_gamma   90.00
#
_symmetry.space_group_name_H-M   'P 1'
#
loop_
_entity.id
_entity.type
_entity.pdbx_description
1 polymer ?
#
loop_
_entity_poly.entity_id
_entity_poly.type
_entity_poly.pdbx_seq_one_letter_code
_entity_poly.pdbx_strand_id
1 'polypeptide(L)'
;MNLYRSAQAVAGASGDDMIDWQSAADAAKAATEPGSLDVSPAEREAYARDVREARAAIRTVSGADFDVPDTIEIQNRHHWIDANIATFERVMGTLEEQVQTGMFPGVAQTINTGTMTVLLAFLGRNVLGQYDPLLLAETPADDHALYFVRPNILNAADKLDVDADRFRRWIAFHEVTHAAEFGAAPWLSDHLETRMEHGIAALSDGSFDRQSFRELDAAMTVVEGYAELLMDHAFDDEYADLRRKLDQRRQGRGPLQKLFRRLLGLGLKERQYERGKGFFEDVVSARDLETASLVWERPENLPTHDELDQPGLWLRRIER
;
A
#
# COMPACT_ATOMS: atom_id res chain seq x y z
N MET A 1 20.72 -6.47 16.00
CA MET A 1 20.68 -7.18 14.70
C MET A 1 21.70 -8.34 14.65
N ASN A 2 21.33 -9.57 14.22
CA ASN A 2 22.26 -10.73 14.19
C ASN A 2 22.31 -11.40 12.80
N LEU A 3 23.23 -10.94 11.95
CA LEU A 3 23.40 -11.42 10.57
C LEU A 3 23.83 -12.89 10.50
N TYR A 4 24.55 -13.38 11.51
CA TYR A 4 24.99 -14.78 11.58
C TYR A 4 23.79 -15.73 11.75
N ARG A 5 22.84 -15.38 12.62
CA ARG A 5 21.59 -16.15 12.78
C ARG A 5 20.72 -16.10 11.54
N SER A 6 20.66 -14.96 10.86
CA SER A 6 19.93 -14.82 9.59
C SER A 6 20.53 -15.74 8.51
N ALA A 7 21.85 -15.73 8.34
CA ALA A 7 22.54 -16.62 7.40
C ALA A 7 22.37 -18.10 7.76
N GLN A 8 22.37 -18.43 9.05
CA GLN A 8 22.16 -19.81 9.52
C GLN A 8 20.73 -20.30 9.27
N ALA A 9 19.72 -19.45 9.43
CA ALA A 9 18.32 -19.79 9.11
C ALA A 9 18.14 -20.04 7.60
N VAL A 10 18.69 -19.18 6.74
CA VAL A 10 18.65 -19.39 5.28
C VAL A 10 19.43 -20.65 4.87
N ALA A 11 20.61 -20.90 5.45
CA ALA A 11 21.43 -22.06 5.14
C ALA A 11 20.88 -23.37 5.74
N GLY A 12 20.01 -23.29 6.74
CA GLY A 12 19.34 -24.43 7.37
C GLY A 12 18.01 -24.80 6.73
N ALA A 13 17.53 -24.01 5.77
CA ALA A 13 16.32 -24.32 5.00
C ALA A 13 16.50 -25.68 4.31
N SER A 14 15.67 -26.65 4.69
CA SER A 14 15.83 -28.06 4.31
C SER A 14 14.59 -28.64 3.61
N GLY A 15 13.75 -27.78 3.03
CA GLY A 15 12.56 -28.17 2.28
C GLY A 15 12.86 -28.60 0.84
N ASP A 16 11.93 -29.37 0.25
CA ASP A 16 11.90 -29.72 -1.19
C ASP A 16 11.31 -28.59 -2.04
N ASP A 17 10.74 -27.57 -1.37
CA ASP A 17 10.09 -26.40 -1.96
C ASP A 17 11.12 -25.32 -2.37
N MET A 18 10.77 -24.52 -3.39
CA MET A 18 11.64 -23.47 -3.92
C MET A 18 11.88 -22.32 -2.91
N ILE A 19 10.92 -22.07 -2.02
CA ILE A 19 11.00 -21.11 -0.91
C ILE A 19 10.60 -21.79 0.40
N ASP A 20 11.49 -21.76 1.40
CA ASP A 20 11.15 -22.10 2.78
C ASP A 20 10.69 -20.83 3.52
N TRP A 21 9.38 -20.62 3.57
CA TRP A 21 8.76 -19.42 4.15
C TRP A 21 9.05 -19.24 5.64
N GLN A 22 9.12 -20.33 6.41
CA GLN A 22 9.43 -20.27 7.83
C GLN A 22 10.88 -19.84 8.04
N SER A 23 11.83 -20.44 7.30
CA SER A 23 13.23 -20.04 7.32
C SER A 23 13.43 -18.60 6.86
N ALA A 24 12.70 -18.16 5.83
CA ALA A 24 12.76 -16.79 5.33
C ALA A 24 12.26 -15.78 6.38
N ALA A 25 11.15 -16.09 7.05
CA ALA A 25 10.60 -15.27 8.13
C ALA A 25 11.54 -15.17 9.34
N ASP A 26 12.07 -16.30 9.80
CA ASP A 26 12.98 -16.33 10.95
C ASP A 26 14.30 -15.60 10.63
N ALA A 27 14.81 -15.76 9.41
CA ALA A 27 15.96 -15.01 8.94
C ALA A 27 15.69 -13.50 8.84
N ALA A 28 14.50 -13.11 8.38
CA ALA A 28 14.08 -11.71 8.26
C ALA A 28 13.92 -11.06 9.64
N LYS A 29 13.33 -11.78 10.60
CA LYS A 29 13.22 -11.37 12.01
C LYS A 29 14.59 -11.27 12.67
N ALA A 30 15.50 -12.21 12.44
CA ALA A 30 16.88 -12.14 12.96
C ALA A 30 17.66 -10.95 12.40
N ALA A 31 17.39 -10.59 11.13
CA ALA A 31 17.96 -9.43 10.46
C ALA A 31 17.28 -8.11 10.84
N THR A 32 16.12 -8.10 11.49
CA THR A 32 15.34 -6.86 11.73
C THR A 32 15.10 -6.65 13.21
N GLU A 33 15.40 -5.46 13.72
CA GLU A 33 15.04 -5.14 15.10
C GLU A 33 13.54 -4.92 15.20
N PRO A 34 12.82 -5.62 16.12
CA PRO A 34 11.36 -5.58 16.16
C PRO A 34 10.83 -4.18 16.43
N GLY A 35 11.49 -3.43 17.31
CA GLY A 35 10.94 -2.20 17.89
C GLY A 35 10.04 -2.49 19.10
N SER A 36 9.71 -1.44 19.86
CA SER A 36 8.94 -1.57 21.11
C SER A 36 7.44 -1.56 20.88
N LEU A 37 6.74 -2.46 21.60
CA LEU A 37 5.28 -2.47 21.78
C LEU A 37 4.86 -2.04 23.19
N ASP A 38 5.75 -1.38 23.91
CA ASP A 38 5.37 -0.67 25.12
C ASP A 38 4.55 0.56 24.73
N VAL A 39 3.25 0.33 24.55
CA VAL A 39 2.26 1.33 24.14
C VAL A 39 1.37 1.61 25.35
N SER A 40 1.44 2.84 25.84
CA SER A 40 0.61 3.28 26.96
C SER A 40 -0.88 3.22 26.61
N PRO A 41 -1.78 3.09 27.60
CA PRO A 41 -3.22 3.18 27.36
C PRO A 41 -3.64 4.49 26.66
N ALA A 42 -2.96 5.60 26.98
CA ALA A 42 -3.21 6.90 26.36
C ALA A 42 -2.84 6.91 24.87
N GLU A 43 -1.73 6.27 24.51
CA GLU A 43 -1.31 6.15 23.11
C GLU A 43 -2.24 5.22 22.31
N ARG A 44 -2.68 4.10 22.90
CA ARG A 44 -3.71 3.22 22.27
C ARG A 44 -5.00 3.98 22.01
N GLU A 45 -5.47 4.75 22.98
CA GLU A 45 -6.65 5.59 22.82
C GLU A 45 -6.44 6.69 21.77
N ALA A 46 -5.22 7.19 21.62
CA ALA A 46 -4.91 8.18 20.59
C ALA A 46 -4.99 7.60 19.17
N TYR A 47 -4.48 6.39 18.93
CA TYR A 47 -4.72 5.65 17.67
C TYR A 47 -6.22 5.44 17.43
N ALA A 48 -6.94 4.98 18.45
CA ALA A 48 -8.38 4.72 18.35
C ALA A 48 -9.18 5.99 18.03
N ARG A 49 -8.85 7.10 18.67
CA ARG A 49 -9.45 8.40 18.39
C ARG A 49 -9.14 8.88 16.98
N ASP A 50 -7.89 8.80 16.54
CA ASP A 50 -7.50 9.26 15.20
C ASP A 50 -8.24 8.46 14.10
N VAL A 51 -8.39 7.14 14.26
CA VAL A 51 -9.18 6.31 13.33
C VAL A 51 -10.67 6.65 13.36
N ARG A 52 -11.26 6.86 14.55
CA ARG A 52 -12.68 7.26 14.66
C ARG A 52 -12.95 8.62 14.01
N GLU A 53 -12.07 9.58 14.24
CA GLU A 53 -12.17 10.92 13.65
C GLU A 53 -11.94 10.87 12.13
N ALA A 54 -10.96 10.10 11.66
CA ALA A 54 -10.76 9.84 10.23
C ALA A 54 -12.01 9.22 9.60
N ARG A 55 -12.59 8.18 10.21
CA ARG A 55 -13.80 7.51 9.71
C ARG A 55 -14.97 8.50 9.60
N ALA A 56 -15.18 9.34 10.61
CA ALA A 56 -16.24 10.35 10.60
C ALA A 56 -16.02 11.42 9.53
N ALA A 57 -14.79 11.93 9.40
CA ALA A 57 -14.44 12.95 8.41
C ALA A 57 -14.56 12.41 6.98
N ILE A 58 -13.97 11.25 6.70
CA ILE A 58 -14.01 10.64 5.36
C ILE A 58 -15.44 10.28 4.95
N ARG A 59 -16.28 9.74 5.85
CA ARG A 59 -17.72 9.53 5.55
C ARG A 59 -18.46 10.81 5.22
N THR A 60 -18.15 11.89 5.94
CA THR A 60 -18.77 13.20 5.70
C THR A 60 -18.37 13.76 4.34
N VAL A 61 -17.10 13.63 3.98
CA VAL A 61 -16.55 14.12 2.72
C VAL A 61 -17.05 13.28 1.55
N SER A 62 -16.81 11.96 1.58
CA SER A 62 -17.09 11.08 0.45
C SER A 62 -18.58 10.82 0.22
N GLY A 63 -19.42 10.99 1.24
CA GLY A 63 -20.83 10.60 1.20
C GLY A 63 -21.03 9.07 1.11
N ALA A 64 -19.94 8.28 1.12
CA ALA A 64 -19.99 6.84 1.03
C ALA A 64 -20.12 6.22 2.42
N ASP A 65 -20.95 5.18 2.53
CA ASP A 65 -20.91 4.29 3.67
C ASP A 65 -19.92 3.16 3.38
N PHE A 66 -18.91 3.07 4.21
CA PHE A 66 -17.88 2.04 4.15
C PHE A 66 -17.65 1.50 5.55
N ASP A 67 -17.35 0.21 5.62
CA ASP A 67 -16.96 -0.41 6.87
C ASP A 67 -15.45 -0.31 7.07
N VAL A 68 -15.07 0.12 8.25
CA VAL A 68 -13.66 0.08 8.68
C VAL A 68 -13.65 -0.88 9.85
N PRO A 69 -12.70 -1.82 9.89
CA PRO A 69 -12.42 -2.61 11.07
C PRO A 69 -12.57 -1.82 12.38
N ASP A 70 -13.41 -2.30 13.29
CA ASP A 70 -13.55 -1.69 14.62
C ASP A 70 -12.31 -1.96 15.49
N THR A 71 -11.57 -3.02 15.16
CA THR A 71 -10.34 -3.40 15.86
C THR A 71 -9.16 -2.64 15.28
N ILE A 72 -8.34 -2.06 16.16
CA ILE A 72 -7.10 -1.39 15.80
C ILE A 72 -5.94 -2.13 16.43
N GLU A 73 -5.00 -2.56 15.59
CA GLU A 73 -3.82 -3.26 16.02
C GLU A 73 -2.58 -2.38 15.95
N ILE A 74 -1.81 -2.37 17.03
CA ILE A 74 -0.51 -1.71 17.05
C ILE A 74 0.55 -2.79 17.02
N GLN A 75 1.23 -2.88 15.89
CA GLN A 75 2.19 -3.93 15.59
C GLN A 75 3.63 -3.40 15.63
N ASN A 76 4.55 -4.34 15.78
CA ASN A 76 5.97 -4.10 15.56
C ASN A 76 6.42 -4.85 14.31
N ARG A 77 7.69 -4.72 13.92
CA ARG A 77 8.18 -5.27 12.65
C ARG A 77 8.10 -6.80 12.59
N HIS A 78 8.19 -7.49 13.73
CA HIS A 78 8.11 -8.96 13.77
C HIS A 78 6.66 -9.42 13.66
N HIS A 79 5.71 -8.79 14.36
CA HIS A 79 4.28 -9.06 14.16
C HIS A 79 3.86 -8.86 12.71
N TRP A 80 4.33 -7.78 12.06
CA TRP A 80 4.04 -7.55 10.65
C TRP A 80 4.58 -8.67 9.75
N ILE A 81 5.83 -9.11 9.98
CA ILE A 81 6.41 -10.24 9.23
C ILE A 81 5.54 -11.48 9.44
N ASP A 82 5.25 -11.84 10.70
CA ASP A 82 4.49 -13.05 11.02
C ASP A 82 3.08 -13.03 10.42
N ALA A 83 2.40 -11.88 10.44
CA ALA A 83 1.04 -11.72 9.90
C ALA A 83 0.99 -11.83 8.36
N ASN A 84 2.06 -11.48 7.66
CA ASN A 84 2.06 -11.39 6.19
C ASN A 84 2.66 -12.60 5.47
N ILE A 85 3.33 -13.53 6.16
CA ILE A 85 3.99 -14.68 5.51
C ILE A 85 3.02 -15.49 4.66
N ALA A 86 1.86 -15.86 5.22
CA ALA A 86 0.87 -16.68 4.50
C ALA A 86 0.34 -15.97 3.24
N THR A 87 0.23 -14.65 3.29
CA THR A 87 -0.13 -13.82 2.14
C THR A 87 0.95 -13.88 1.05
N PHE A 88 2.22 -13.69 1.42
CA PHE A 88 3.33 -13.80 0.47
C PHE A 88 3.47 -15.19 -0.12
N GLU A 89 3.25 -16.24 0.69
CA GLU A 89 3.25 -17.63 0.24
C GLU A 89 2.19 -17.88 -0.82
N ARG A 90 0.96 -17.40 -0.62
CA ARG A 90 -0.11 -17.51 -1.65
C ARG A 90 0.26 -16.79 -2.95
N VAL A 91 0.67 -15.52 -2.85
CA VAL A 91 0.98 -14.68 -4.02
C VAL A 91 2.17 -15.22 -4.81
N MET A 92 3.19 -15.75 -4.11
CA MET A 92 4.35 -16.32 -4.78
C MET A 92 4.08 -17.73 -5.29
N GLY A 93 3.19 -18.50 -4.66
CA GLY A 93 2.82 -19.85 -5.11
C GLY A 93 2.34 -19.88 -6.57
N THR A 94 1.51 -18.92 -6.98
CA THR A 94 1.08 -18.79 -8.39
C THR A 94 2.27 -18.55 -9.33
N LEU A 95 3.27 -17.80 -8.88
CA LEU A 95 4.49 -17.55 -9.64
C LEU A 95 5.41 -18.78 -9.69
N GLU A 96 5.50 -19.57 -8.61
CA GLU A 96 6.28 -20.81 -8.57
C GLU A 96 5.76 -21.82 -9.59
N GLU A 97 4.43 -22.00 -9.71
CA GLU A 97 3.81 -22.86 -10.71
C GLU A 97 4.20 -22.44 -12.14
N GLN A 98 4.21 -21.14 -12.43
CA GLN A 98 4.65 -20.61 -13.73
C GLN A 98 6.15 -20.84 -13.99
N VAL A 99 7.00 -20.80 -12.96
CA VAL A 99 8.43 -21.13 -13.10
C VAL A 99 8.63 -22.61 -13.38
N GLN A 100 7.92 -23.49 -12.67
CA GLN A 100 8.04 -24.95 -12.81
C GLN A 100 7.59 -25.46 -14.19
N THR A 101 6.64 -24.78 -14.83
CA THR A 101 6.21 -25.06 -16.21
C THR A 101 7.25 -24.66 -17.28
N GLY A 102 8.39 -24.07 -16.87
CA GLY A 102 9.51 -23.74 -17.76
C GLY A 102 9.43 -22.36 -18.42
N MET A 103 8.49 -21.52 -17.98
CA MET A 103 8.23 -20.20 -18.56
C MET A 103 9.31 -19.16 -18.18
N PHE A 104 10.03 -19.36 -17.06
CA PHE A 104 11.09 -18.44 -16.58
C PHE A 104 12.34 -19.14 -16.01
N PRO A 105 13.16 -19.81 -16.85
CA PRO A 105 14.35 -20.49 -16.36
C PRO A 105 15.39 -19.55 -15.71
N GLY A 106 15.35 -18.24 -16.02
CA GLY A 106 16.23 -17.22 -15.43
C GLY A 106 15.73 -16.58 -14.13
N VAL A 107 14.43 -16.70 -13.80
CA VAL A 107 13.83 -16.09 -12.60
C VAL A 107 13.83 -17.08 -11.42
N ALA A 108 13.87 -18.39 -11.70
CA ALA A 108 13.97 -19.45 -10.69
C ALA A 108 15.10 -19.23 -9.67
N GLN A 109 16.24 -18.68 -10.11
CA GLN A 109 17.36 -18.39 -9.20
C GLN A 109 17.11 -17.18 -8.29
N THR A 110 16.18 -16.30 -8.65
CA THR A 110 15.85 -15.09 -7.89
C THR A 110 14.73 -15.35 -6.88
N ILE A 111 13.83 -16.28 -7.17
CA ILE A 111 12.75 -16.71 -6.26
C ILE A 111 13.30 -17.83 -5.37
N ASN A 112 13.84 -17.45 -4.22
CA ASN A 112 14.38 -18.39 -3.24
C ASN A 112 14.24 -17.81 -1.82
N THR A 113 14.42 -18.67 -0.81
CA THR A 113 14.40 -18.32 0.62
C THR A 113 15.22 -17.07 0.98
N GLY A 114 16.42 -16.93 0.40
CA GLY A 114 17.31 -15.79 0.65
C GLY A 114 16.77 -14.47 0.10
N THR A 115 16.22 -14.47 -1.12
CA THR A 115 15.61 -13.26 -1.68
C THR A 115 14.35 -12.87 -0.92
N MET A 116 13.50 -13.83 -0.56
CA MET A 116 12.30 -13.56 0.24
C MET A 116 12.65 -13.04 1.63
N THR A 117 13.71 -13.55 2.26
CA THR A 117 14.27 -13.00 3.50
C THR A 117 14.58 -11.50 3.37
N VAL A 118 15.27 -11.11 2.29
CA VAL A 118 15.65 -9.71 2.05
C VAL A 118 14.41 -8.85 1.81
N LEU A 119 13.45 -9.34 1.03
CA LEU A 119 12.19 -8.63 0.77
C LEU A 119 11.38 -8.43 2.06
N LEU A 120 11.13 -9.49 2.83
CA LEU A 120 10.39 -9.43 4.10
C LEU A 120 11.09 -8.51 5.11
N ALA A 121 12.42 -8.60 5.24
CA ALA A 121 13.18 -7.72 6.13
C ALA A 121 13.15 -6.26 5.67
N PHE A 122 13.12 -6.03 4.36
CA PHE A 122 12.98 -4.69 3.80
C PHE A 122 11.59 -4.13 4.09
N LEU A 123 10.52 -4.85 3.75
CA LEU A 123 9.15 -4.39 3.94
C LEU A 123 8.81 -4.22 5.41
N GLY A 124 9.19 -5.15 6.29
CA GLY A 124 8.96 -5.02 7.73
C GLY A 124 9.61 -3.77 8.35
N ARG A 125 10.59 -3.14 7.70
CA ARG A 125 11.22 -1.88 8.15
C ARG A 125 10.60 -0.62 7.56
N ASN A 126 9.77 -0.73 6.52
CA ASN A 126 9.26 0.40 5.78
C ASN A 126 7.72 0.47 5.75
N VAL A 127 7.01 -0.64 5.93
CA VAL A 127 5.54 -0.61 6.00
C VAL A 127 5.06 0.17 7.21
N LEU A 128 4.12 1.10 7.02
CA LEU A 128 3.58 1.95 8.09
C LEU A 128 2.23 1.47 8.62
N GLY A 129 1.38 0.94 7.75
CA GLY A 129 0.05 0.43 8.07
C GLY A 129 -0.39 -0.67 7.11
N GLN A 130 -1.70 -0.89 7.02
CA GLN A 130 -2.27 -2.03 6.31
C GLN A 130 -2.22 -1.89 4.80
N TYR A 131 -2.41 -0.67 4.29
CA TYR A 131 -2.53 -0.42 2.86
C TYR A 131 -1.18 -0.06 2.19
N ASP A 132 -0.12 0.13 2.98
CA ASP A 132 1.29 0.13 2.55
C ASP A 132 1.84 -1.30 2.60
N PRO A 133 2.22 -2.08 1.56
CA PRO A 133 2.25 -1.93 0.11
C PRO A 133 1.77 -3.24 -0.57
N LEU A 134 0.58 -3.72 -0.21
CA LEU A 134 -0.02 -4.96 -0.72
C LEU A 134 -1.51 -4.74 -0.94
N LEU A 135 -1.83 -3.98 -1.99
CA LEU A 135 -3.17 -3.94 -2.58
C LEU A 135 -3.49 -5.25 -3.33
N LEU A 136 -2.74 -6.33 -3.07
CA LEU A 136 -2.62 -7.52 -3.90
C LEU A 136 -2.87 -8.81 -3.13
N ALA A 137 -3.40 -8.70 -1.91
CA ALA A 137 -3.77 -9.88 -1.16
C ALA A 137 -4.99 -9.60 -0.31
N GLU A 138 -6.06 -10.32 -0.64
CA GLU A 138 -7.16 -10.50 0.30
C GLU A 138 -6.58 -10.95 1.64
N THR A 139 -6.81 -10.12 2.66
CA THR A 139 -6.77 -10.61 4.04
C THR A 139 -8.07 -11.39 4.21
N PRO A 140 -8.05 -12.65 4.69
CA PRO A 140 -9.28 -13.40 4.91
C PRO A 140 -10.29 -12.54 5.67
N ALA A 141 -11.56 -12.58 5.26
CA ALA A 141 -12.65 -11.76 5.80
C ALA A 141 -12.84 -11.88 7.33
N ASP A 142 -12.11 -12.76 8.02
CA ASP A 142 -12.21 -12.98 9.45
C ASP A 142 -11.23 -12.15 10.29
N ASP A 143 -10.27 -11.43 9.69
CA ASP A 143 -9.31 -10.58 10.43
C ASP A 143 -9.52 -9.09 10.14
N HIS A 144 -10.67 -8.59 10.58
CA HIS A 144 -11.04 -7.18 10.52
C HIS A 144 -10.28 -6.36 11.57
N ALA A 145 -8.99 -6.10 11.35
CA ALA A 145 -8.24 -5.13 12.13
C ALA A 145 -7.41 -4.18 11.26
N LEU A 146 -7.53 -2.88 11.52
CA LEU A 146 -6.64 -1.87 10.92
C LEU A 146 -5.34 -1.83 11.72
N TYR A 147 -4.23 -2.24 11.10
CA TYR A 147 -2.94 -2.34 11.80
C TYR A 147 -2.00 -1.17 11.49
N PHE A 148 -1.20 -0.80 12.50
CA PHE A 148 -0.19 0.25 12.42
C PHE A 148 1.16 -0.27 12.92
N VAL A 149 2.20 -0.17 12.09
CA VAL A 149 3.56 -0.58 12.45
C VAL A 149 4.28 0.57 13.17
N ARG A 150 3.95 0.75 14.45
CA ARG A 150 4.40 1.88 15.28
C ARG A 150 5.89 2.18 15.21
N PRO A 151 6.83 1.20 15.28
CA PRO A 151 8.25 1.49 15.17
C PRO A 151 8.65 2.16 13.85
N ASN A 152 7.92 1.88 12.76
CA ASN A 152 8.17 2.49 11.46
C ASN A 152 7.55 3.89 11.39
N ILE A 153 6.34 4.08 11.94
CA ILE A 153 5.71 5.41 12.06
C ILE A 153 6.62 6.38 12.84
N LEU A 154 7.12 5.96 14.01
CA LEU A 154 8.03 6.78 14.82
C LEU A 154 9.34 7.06 14.07
N ASN A 155 9.90 6.05 13.39
CA ASN A 155 11.14 6.23 12.63
C ASN A 155 10.97 7.15 11.41
N ALA A 156 9.81 7.08 10.75
CA ALA A 156 9.46 7.94 9.63
C ALA A 156 9.24 9.38 10.11
N ALA A 157 8.50 9.58 11.21
CA ALA A 157 8.29 10.90 11.81
C ALA A 157 9.61 11.58 12.18
N ASP A 158 10.52 10.86 12.83
CA ASP A 158 11.86 11.34 13.19
C ASP A 158 12.69 11.74 11.96
N LYS A 159 12.75 10.88 10.95
CA LYS A 159 13.47 11.18 9.70
C LYS A 159 12.84 12.37 8.97
N LEU A 160 11.52 12.46 8.98
CA LEU A 160 10.77 13.56 8.38
C LEU A 160 10.77 14.83 9.25
N ASP A 161 11.34 14.78 10.46
CA ASP A 161 11.40 15.89 11.42
C ASP A 161 10.01 16.53 11.60
N VAL A 162 9.03 15.65 11.82
CA VAL A 162 7.64 16.00 12.08
C VAL A 162 7.23 15.42 13.43
N ASP A 163 6.23 16.04 14.04
CA ASP A 163 5.66 15.52 15.29
C ASP A 163 5.05 14.13 15.05
N ALA A 164 5.36 13.19 15.94
CA ALA A 164 4.96 11.79 15.80
C ALA A 164 3.45 11.58 15.95
N ASP A 165 2.78 12.33 16.84
CA ASP A 165 1.33 12.25 17.01
C ASP A 165 0.60 12.82 15.80
N ARG A 166 1.09 13.93 15.27
CA ARG A 166 0.55 14.52 14.03
C ARG A 166 0.76 13.61 12.83
N PHE A 167 1.93 12.96 12.72
CA PHE A 167 2.21 12.01 11.66
C PHE A 167 1.38 10.73 11.80
N ARG A 168 1.20 10.20 13.02
CA ARG A 168 0.29 9.08 13.28
C ARG A 168 -1.12 9.39 12.79
N ARG A 169 -1.65 10.56 13.14
CA ARG A 169 -2.98 10.98 12.69
C ARG A 169 -3.07 11.06 11.17
N TRP A 170 -2.04 11.61 10.52
CA TRP A 170 -1.94 11.62 9.06
C TRP A 170 -2.02 10.21 8.46
N ILE A 171 -1.27 9.25 9.02
CA ILE A 171 -1.35 7.85 8.61
C ILE A 171 -2.75 7.26 8.87
N ALA A 172 -3.37 7.52 10.03
CA ALA A 172 -4.71 7.01 10.32
C ALA A 172 -5.76 7.47 9.28
N PHE A 173 -5.70 8.72 8.84
CA PHE A 173 -6.56 9.21 7.76
C PHE A 173 -6.24 8.53 6.43
N HIS A 174 -4.97 8.36 6.10
CA HIS A 174 -4.55 7.66 4.89
C HIS A 174 -5.08 6.23 4.83
N GLU A 175 -4.85 5.44 5.88
CA GLU A 175 -5.32 4.06 5.98
C GLU A 175 -6.85 3.95 5.92
N VAL A 176 -7.57 4.84 6.61
CA VAL A 176 -9.05 4.88 6.56
C VAL A 176 -9.58 5.29 5.19
N THR A 177 -8.85 6.15 4.47
CA THR A 177 -9.23 6.56 3.12
C THR A 177 -9.13 5.39 2.16
N HIS A 178 -8.03 4.63 2.20
CA HIS A 178 -7.94 3.40 1.41
C HIS A 178 -8.96 2.35 1.84
N ALA A 179 -9.21 2.18 3.14
CA ALA A 179 -10.30 1.30 3.59
C ALA A 179 -11.67 1.71 2.98
N ALA A 180 -11.93 3.01 2.86
CA ALA A 180 -13.14 3.51 2.20
C ALA A 180 -13.17 3.21 0.70
N GLU A 181 -12.06 3.39 -0.01
CA GLU A 181 -11.93 3.09 -1.44
C GLU A 181 -12.12 1.61 -1.75
N PHE A 182 -11.44 0.73 -1.03
CA PHE A 182 -11.56 -0.72 -1.18
C PHE A 182 -12.94 -1.22 -0.73
N GLY A 183 -13.53 -0.58 0.28
CA GLY A 183 -14.92 -0.84 0.67
C GLY A 183 -15.94 -0.42 -0.41
N ALA A 184 -15.68 0.69 -1.11
CA ALA A 184 -16.52 1.18 -2.20
C ALA A 184 -16.33 0.40 -3.52
N ALA A 185 -15.15 -0.16 -3.74
CA ALA A 185 -14.81 -0.94 -4.92
C ALA A 185 -14.37 -2.38 -4.58
N PRO A 186 -15.29 -3.29 -4.21
CA PRO A 186 -14.95 -4.69 -3.92
C PRO A 186 -14.25 -5.43 -5.07
N TRP A 187 -14.42 -4.96 -6.31
CA TRP A 187 -13.78 -5.53 -7.51
C TRP A 187 -12.30 -5.13 -7.66
N LEU A 188 -11.82 -4.14 -6.91
CA LEU A 188 -10.51 -3.51 -7.15
C LEU A 188 -9.37 -4.48 -6.88
N SER A 189 -9.42 -5.25 -5.78
CA SER A 189 -8.38 -6.22 -5.43
C SER A 189 -8.20 -7.27 -6.53
N ASP A 190 -9.29 -7.95 -6.92
CA ASP A 190 -9.30 -8.95 -8.00
C ASP A 190 -8.80 -8.37 -9.32
N HIS A 191 -9.17 -7.11 -9.62
CA HIS A 191 -8.73 -6.43 -10.83
C HIS A 191 -7.22 -6.19 -10.82
N LEU A 192 -6.67 -5.64 -9.74
CA LEU A 192 -5.23 -5.38 -9.62
C LEU A 192 -4.43 -6.69 -9.66
N GLU A 193 -4.91 -7.74 -8.98
CA GLU A 193 -4.33 -9.08 -9.00
C GLU A 193 -4.31 -9.64 -10.43
N THR A 194 -5.45 -9.68 -11.12
CA THR A 194 -5.56 -10.17 -12.51
C THR A 194 -4.62 -9.42 -13.46
N ARG A 195 -4.52 -8.10 -13.34
CA ARG A 195 -3.64 -7.27 -14.19
C ARG A 195 -2.17 -7.53 -13.90
N MET A 196 -1.81 -7.72 -12.63
CA MET A 196 -0.45 -8.09 -12.24
C MET A 196 -0.09 -9.48 -12.77
N GLU A 197 -0.97 -10.47 -12.59
CA GLU A 197 -0.78 -11.83 -13.10
C GLU A 197 -0.58 -11.85 -14.62
N HIS A 198 -1.44 -11.14 -15.37
CA HIS A 198 -1.29 -11.02 -16.82
C HIS A 198 0.00 -10.28 -17.22
N GLY A 199 0.36 -9.20 -16.52
CA GLY A 199 1.60 -8.46 -16.77
C GLY A 199 2.84 -9.33 -16.57
N ILE A 200 2.83 -10.18 -15.53
CA ILE A 200 3.89 -11.15 -15.26
C ILE A 200 3.87 -12.28 -16.30
N ALA A 201 2.71 -12.89 -16.59
CA ALA A 201 2.55 -13.95 -17.58
C ALA A 201 3.05 -13.53 -18.98
N ALA A 202 2.77 -12.28 -19.38
CA ALA A 202 3.23 -11.76 -20.65
C ALA A 202 4.76 -11.63 -20.72
N LEU A 203 5.40 -11.21 -19.61
CA LEU A 203 6.86 -11.21 -19.48
C LEU A 203 7.43 -12.63 -19.62
N SER A 204 6.69 -13.66 -19.17
CA SER A 204 7.05 -15.08 -19.28
C SER A 204 7.13 -15.57 -20.71
N ASP A 205 6.18 -15.17 -21.55
CA ASP A 205 6.13 -15.57 -22.96
C ASP A 205 7.17 -14.82 -23.84
N GLY A 206 8.08 -14.05 -23.22
CA GLY A 206 9.03 -13.18 -23.93
C GLY A 206 8.34 -11.98 -24.60
N SER A 207 7.08 -11.74 -24.26
CA SER A 207 6.32 -10.57 -24.67
C SER A 207 6.37 -9.50 -23.57
N PHE A 208 5.88 -8.31 -23.84
CA PHE A 208 5.67 -7.30 -22.80
C PHE A 208 4.27 -6.77 -22.98
N ASP A 209 3.37 -7.16 -22.08
CA ASP A 209 2.00 -6.63 -22.09
C ASP A 209 2.00 -5.22 -21.52
N ARG A 210 2.37 -4.28 -22.39
CA ARG A 210 2.32 -2.85 -22.14
C ARG A 210 0.94 -2.40 -21.69
N GLN A 211 -0.13 -3.09 -22.08
CA GLN A 211 -1.48 -2.69 -21.76
C GLN A 211 -1.80 -3.02 -20.31
N SER A 212 -1.58 -4.26 -19.85
CA SER A 212 -1.82 -4.62 -18.44
C SER A 212 -0.99 -3.76 -17.47
N PHE A 213 0.28 -3.48 -17.79
CA PHE A 213 1.08 -2.56 -16.98
C PHE A 213 0.55 -1.12 -16.98
N ARG A 214 0.04 -0.62 -18.11
CA ARG A 214 -0.58 0.72 -18.18
C ARG A 214 -1.90 0.80 -17.43
N GLU A 215 -2.70 -0.26 -17.48
CA GLU A 215 -3.97 -0.33 -16.75
C GLU A 215 -3.72 -0.39 -15.24
N LEU A 216 -2.75 -1.20 -14.80
CA LEU A 216 -2.29 -1.22 -13.42
C LEU A 216 -1.77 0.15 -12.96
N ASP A 217 -0.94 0.80 -13.78
CA ASP A 217 -0.41 2.15 -13.51
C ASP A 217 -1.51 3.20 -13.38
N ALA A 218 -2.52 3.14 -14.26
CA ALA A 218 -3.68 4.03 -14.22
C ALA A 218 -4.54 3.77 -12.97
N ALA A 219 -4.85 2.51 -12.66
CA ALA A 219 -5.64 2.15 -11.47
C ALA A 219 -4.96 2.63 -10.19
N MET A 220 -3.65 2.39 -10.05
CA MET A 220 -2.88 2.89 -8.91
C MET A 220 -2.85 4.42 -8.84
N THR A 221 -2.73 5.09 -10.00
CA THR A 221 -2.81 6.58 -10.06
C THR A 221 -4.15 7.10 -9.56
N VAL A 222 -5.23 6.38 -9.84
CA VAL A 222 -6.60 6.73 -9.43
C VAL A 222 -6.78 6.53 -7.93
N VAL A 223 -6.37 5.37 -7.39
CA VAL A 223 -6.40 5.07 -5.96
C VAL A 223 -5.69 6.16 -5.16
N GLU A 224 -4.44 6.46 -5.50
CA GLU A 224 -3.70 7.51 -4.78
C GLU A 224 -4.26 8.91 -4.99
N GLY A 225 -4.74 9.20 -6.19
CA GLY A 225 -5.27 10.52 -6.53
C GLY A 225 -6.56 10.85 -5.78
N TYR A 226 -7.46 9.87 -5.67
CA TYR A 226 -8.70 10.01 -4.93
C TYR A 226 -8.44 10.07 -3.43
N ALA A 227 -7.50 9.26 -2.93
CA ALA A 227 -7.12 9.28 -1.53
C ALA A 227 -6.59 10.67 -1.13
N GLU A 228 -5.69 11.25 -1.92
CA GLU A 228 -5.20 12.61 -1.67
C GLU A 228 -6.35 13.63 -1.71
N LEU A 229 -7.25 13.59 -2.70
CA LEU A 229 -8.42 14.47 -2.76
C LEU A 229 -9.30 14.38 -1.51
N LEU A 230 -9.62 13.17 -1.04
CA LEU A 230 -10.42 12.97 0.17
C LEU A 230 -9.68 13.49 1.40
N MET A 231 -8.37 13.25 1.49
CA MET A 231 -7.54 13.77 2.58
C MET A 231 -7.49 15.31 2.56
N ASP A 232 -7.46 16.00 1.40
CA ASP A 232 -7.56 17.47 1.34
C ASP A 232 -8.83 18.00 1.98
N HIS A 233 -9.96 17.33 1.71
CA HIS A 233 -11.26 17.78 2.20
C HIS A 233 -11.53 17.35 3.64
N ALA A 234 -10.89 16.26 4.11
CA ALA A 234 -11.10 15.70 5.43
C ALA A 234 -10.17 16.25 6.51
N PHE A 235 -9.00 16.83 6.14
CA PHE A 235 -8.08 17.43 7.10
C PHE A 235 -8.39 18.90 7.40
N ASP A 236 -8.38 19.24 8.69
CA ASP A 236 -8.48 20.63 9.15
C ASP A 236 -7.24 21.48 8.79
N ASP A 237 -7.43 22.80 8.71
CA ASP A 237 -6.37 23.80 8.46
C ASP A 237 -5.15 23.66 9.40
N GLU A 238 -5.34 23.13 10.61
CA GLU A 238 -4.28 22.88 11.60
C GLU A 238 -3.19 21.93 11.07
N TYR A 239 -3.51 21.07 10.09
CA TYR A 239 -2.58 20.08 9.53
C TYR A 239 -1.94 20.51 8.20
N ALA A 240 -2.28 21.70 7.71
CA ALA A 240 -1.75 22.23 6.44
C ALA A 240 -0.22 22.42 6.46
N ASP A 241 0.40 22.71 7.60
CA ASP A 241 1.87 22.80 7.71
C ASP A 241 2.56 21.44 7.71
N LEU A 242 1.98 20.42 8.36
CA LEU A 242 2.47 19.04 8.29
C LEU A 242 2.43 18.58 6.84
N ARG A 243 1.29 18.78 6.18
CA ARG A 243 1.11 18.45 4.77
C ARG A 243 2.15 19.13 3.89
N ARG A 244 2.33 20.46 4.01
CA ARG A 244 3.37 21.19 3.27
C ARG A 244 4.77 20.64 3.55
N LYS A 245 5.09 20.25 4.78
CA LYS A 245 6.38 19.62 5.12
C LYS A 245 6.54 18.25 4.46
N LEU A 246 5.48 17.44 4.46
CA LEU A 246 5.46 16.15 3.78
C LEU A 246 5.64 16.37 2.26
N ASP A 247 4.86 17.26 1.64
CA ASP A 247 4.94 17.61 0.22
C ASP A 247 6.30 18.19 -0.18
N GLN A 248 6.89 19.09 0.61
CA GLN A 248 8.24 19.59 0.34
C GLN A 248 9.31 18.49 0.44
N ARG A 249 9.15 17.55 1.38
CA ARG A 249 10.06 16.40 1.51
C ARG A 249 9.81 15.32 0.46
N ARG A 250 8.58 15.25 -0.08
CA ARG A 250 8.21 14.47 -1.27
C ARG A 250 8.91 15.02 -2.52
N GLN A 251 8.90 16.36 -2.70
CA GLN A 251 9.47 17.08 -3.87
C GLN A 251 11.00 17.30 -3.82
N GLY A 252 11.63 17.08 -2.66
CA GLY A 252 13.08 17.29 -2.46
C GLY A 252 13.97 16.23 -3.16
N ARG A 253 15.15 16.63 -3.64
CA ARG A 253 16.14 15.72 -4.30
C ARG A 253 17.13 15.07 -3.31
N GLY A 254 16.67 14.38 -2.26
CA GLY A 254 17.52 13.89 -1.17
C GLY A 254 17.33 12.42 -0.74
N PRO A 255 18.17 11.89 0.18
CA PRO A 255 18.02 10.54 0.77
C PRO A 255 16.65 10.30 1.43
N LEU A 256 15.99 11.37 1.89
CA LEU A 256 14.64 11.37 2.45
C LEU A 256 13.54 11.07 1.41
N GLN A 257 13.71 11.47 0.15
CA GLN A 257 12.78 11.10 -0.94
C GLN A 257 12.80 9.59 -1.19
N LYS A 258 13.99 8.98 -1.15
CA LYS A 258 14.14 7.53 -1.30
C LYS A 258 13.47 6.79 -0.15
N LEU A 259 13.38 7.37 1.03
CA LEU A 259 12.61 6.82 2.13
C LEU A 259 11.11 6.96 1.86
N PHE A 260 10.63 8.15 1.44
CA PHE A 260 9.21 8.37 1.15
C PHE A 260 8.65 7.44 0.07
N ARG A 261 9.39 7.26 -1.05
CA ARG A 261 9.06 6.27 -2.11
C ARG A 261 9.04 4.81 -1.65
N ARG A 262 9.63 4.52 -0.50
CA ARG A 262 9.67 3.18 0.10
C ARG A 262 8.61 2.97 1.17
N LEU A 263 8.08 4.05 1.73
CA LEU A 263 7.06 4.02 2.79
C LEU A 263 5.66 3.90 2.17
N LEU A 264 5.29 4.75 1.20
CA LEU A 264 3.96 4.75 0.56
C LEU A 264 3.88 3.88 -0.70
N GLY A 265 3.68 2.57 -0.57
CA GLY A 265 3.33 1.73 -1.73
C GLY A 265 4.37 1.69 -2.86
N LEU A 266 5.61 1.28 -2.57
CA LEU A 266 6.63 0.78 -3.51
C LEU A 266 6.62 1.36 -4.95
N GLY A 267 6.78 2.67 -5.10
CA GLY A 267 7.40 3.25 -6.29
C GLY A 267 6.49 3.98 -7.28
N LEU A 268 5.27 4.36 -6.90
CA LEU A 268 4.55 5.38 -7.68
C LEU A 268 5.42 6.64 -7.77
N LYS A 269 5.60 7.10 -9.02
CA LYS A 269 6.39 8.31 -9.27
C LYS A 269 5.58 9.46 -8.72
N GLU A 270 6.24 10.43 -8.07
CA GLU A 270 5.65 11.70 -7.63
C GLU A 270 4.67 12.32 -8.64
N ARG A 271 4.96 12.19 -9.93
CA ARG A 271 4.10 12.62 -11.05
C ARG A 271 2.75 11.92 -11.12
N GLN A 272 2.63 10.66 -10.69
CA GLN A 272 1.38 9.91 -10.68
C GLN A 272 0.45 10.44 -9.60
N TYR A 273 0.96 10.72 -8.40
CA TYR A 273 0.17 11.37 -7.34
C TYR A 273 -0.39 12.72 -7.79
N GLU A 274 0.48 13.60 -8.30
CA GLU A 274 0.05 14.93 -8.79
C GLU A 274 -0.95 14.81 -9.95
N ARG A 275 -0.76 13.83 -10.82
CA ARG A 275 -1.63 13.58 -11.97
C ARG A 275 -3.00 13.03 -11.56
N GLY A 276 -3.04 12.04 -10.67
CA GLY A 276 -4.28 11.48 -10.15
C GLY A 276 -5.08 12.51 -9.38
N LYS A 277 -4.42 13.26 -8.49
CA LYS A 277 -5.05 14.36 -7.75
C LYS A 277 -5.61 15.43 -8.71
N GLY A 278 -4.81 15.90 -9.66
CA GLY A 278 -5.24 16.90 -10.64
C GLY A 278 -6.43 16.43 -11.48
N PHE A 279 -6.46 15.15 -11.87
CA PHE A 279 -7.63 14.57 -12.55
C PHE A 279 -8.90 14.72 -11.71
N PHE A 280 -8.85 14.36 -10.43
CA PHE A 280 -10.03 14.46 -9.57
C PHE A 280 -10.41 15.89 -9.21
N GLU A 281 -9.44 16.78 -8.99
CA GLU A 281 -9.71 18.21 -8.77
C GLU A 281 -10.45 18.82 -9.97
N ASP A 282 -10.06 18.46 -11.20
CA ASP A 282 -10.72 18.90 -12.42
C ASP A 282 -12.14 18.31 -12.54
N VAL A 283 -12.33 17.03 -12.22
CA VAL A 283 -13.65 16.38 -12.22
C VAL A 283 -14.58 17.05 -11.21
N VAL A 284 -14.14 17.24 -9.97
CA VAL A 284 -14.93 17.88 -8.90
C VAL A 284 -15.22 19.34 -9.24
N SER A 285 -14.25 20.07 -9.80
CA SER A 285 -14.46 21.46 -10.23
C SER A 285 -15.46 21.59 -11.37
N ALA A 286 -15.53 20.60 -12.27
CA ALA A 286 -16.46 20.58 -13.38
C ALA A 286 -17.86 20.06 -12.99
N ARG A 287 -17.94 19.24 -11.95
CA ARG A 287 -19.15 18.57 -11.45
C ARG A 287 -19.18 18.61 -9.93
N ASP A 288 -18.87 17.48 -9.29
CA ASP A 288 -18.92 17.26 -7.85
C ASP A 288 -18.15 15.98 -7.47
N LEU A 289 -18.04 15.73 -6.17
CA LEU A 289 -17.41 14.53 -5.63
C LEU A 289 -18.23 13.26 -5.88
N GLU A 290 -19.56 13.36 -5.97
CA GLU A 290 -20.44 12.23 -6.31
C GLU A 290 -20.07 11.68 -7.69
N THR A 291 -19.88 12.56 -8.68
CA THR A 291 -19.42 12.19 -10.02
C THR A 291 -18.02 11.56 -9.97
N ALA A 292 -17.10 12.12 -9.18
CA ALA A 292 -15.76 11.54 -9.01
C ALA A 292 -15.81 10.11 -8.45
N SER A 293 -16.74 9.83 -7.52
CA SER A 293 -16.90 8.52 -6.89
C SER A 293 -17.35 7.42 -7.85
N LEU A 294 -17.92 7.78 -9.01
CA LEU A 294 -18.35 6.82 -10.05
C LEU A 294 -17.21 5.94 -10.54
N VAL A 295 -15.96 6.37 -10.38
CA VAL A 295 -14.77 5.56 -10.69
C VAL A 295 -14.76 4.22 -9.95
N TRP A 296 -15.42 4.13 -8.80
CA TRP A 296 -15.45 2.96 -7.92
C TRP A 296 -16.60 1.98 -8.24
N GLU A 297 -17.57 2.33 -9.08
CA GLU A 297 -18.73 1.47 -9.33
C GLU A 297 -18.37 0.17 -10.08
N ARG A 298 -17.42 0.24 -11.02
CA ARG A 298 -17.00 -0.90 -11.86
C ARG A 298 -15.63 -0.66 -12.49
N PRO A 299 -14.89 -1.74 -12.86
CA PRO A 299 -13.57 -1.62 -13.46
C PRO A 299 -13.52 -0.74 -14.71
N GLU A 300 -14.58 -0.76 -15.54
CA GLU A 300 -14.63 0.01 -16.77
C GLU A 300 -14.70 1.52 -16.50
N ASN A 301 -15.10 1.95 -15.31
CA ASN A 301 -15.15 3.36 -14.94
C ASN A 301 -13.75 3.91 -14.61
N LEU A 302 -12.72 3.07 -14.44
CA LEU A 302 -11.35 3.56 -14.29
C LEU A 302 -10.95 4.43 -15.51
N PRO A 303 -10.37 5.62 -15.30
CA PRO A 303 -9.83 6.42 -16.39
C PRO A 303 -8.63 5.73 -17.03
N THR A 304 -8.58 5.80 -18.34
CA THR A 304 -7.39 5.47 -19.11
C THR A 304 -6.29 6.51 -18.88
N HIS A 305 -5.06 6.23 -19.33
CA HIS A 305 -3.99 7.23 -19.30
C HIS A 305 -4.38 8.54 -19.99
N ASP A 306 -4.99 8.50 -21.18
CA ASP A 306 -5.35 9.71 -21.91
C ASP A 306 -6.43 10.52 -21.16
N GLU A 307 -7.31 9.84 -20.45
CA GLU A 307 -8.35 10.45 -19.62
C GLU A 307 -7.82 11.07 -18.33
N LEU A 308 -6.80 10.47 -17.72
CA LEU A 308 -6.08 11.08 -16.60
C LEU A 308 -5.42 12.41 -16.99
N ASP A 309 -4.98 12.56 -18.25
CA ASP A 309 -4.41 13.82 -18.76
C ASP A 309 -5.48 14.79 -19.29
N GLN A 310 -6.69 14.29 -19.57
CA GLN A 310 -7.82 15.07 -20.09
C GLN A 310 -9.13 14.63 -19.42
N PRO A 311 -9.41 15.10 -18.20
CA PRO A 311 -10.55 14.64 -17.39
C PRO A 311 -11.92 14.79 -18.09
N GLY A 312 -12.04 15.77 -19.00
CA GLY A 312 -13.24 15.94 -19.82
C GLY A 312 -13.52 14.82 -20.83
N LEU A 313 -12.56 13.95 -21.15
CA LEU A 313 -12.80 12.71 -21.92
C LEU A 313 -13.54 11.70 -21.05
N TRP A 314 -13.10 11.53 -19.81
CA TRP A 314 -13.69 10.61 -18.84
C TRP A 314 -15.13 11.01 -18.51
N LEU A 315 -15.35 12.29 -18.19
CA LEU A 315 -16.70 12.82 -17.91
C LEU A 315 -17.68 12.51 -19.05
N ARG A 316 -17.27 12.75 -20.30
CA ARG A 316 -18.09 12.44 -21.48
C ARG A 316 -18.35 10.96 -21.69
N ARG A 317 -17.52 10.08 -21.14
CA ARG A 317 -17.69 8.63 -21.23
C ARG A 317 -18.63 8.12 -20.15
N ILE A 318 -18.51 8.63 -18.93
CA ILE A 318 -19.34 8.21 -17.79
C ILE A 318 -20.76 8.80 -17.87
N GLU A 319 -20.93 9.98 -18.47
CA GLU A 319 -22.25 10.62 -18.65
C GLU A 319 -23.10 10.04 -19.82
N ARG A 320 -22.60 9.03 -20.55
CA ARG A 320 -23.31 8.41 -21.69
C ARG A 320 -24.08 7.16 -21.28
#